data_AF-A0A2D6E3W2-F1
#
_entry.id   AF-A0A2D6E3W2-F1
#
_cell.length_a   1.000
_cell.length_b   1.000
_cell.length_c   1.000
_cell.angle_alpha   90.00
_cell.angle_beta   90.00
_cell.angle_gamma   90.00
#
_symmetry.space_group_name_H-M   'P 1'
#
loop_
_entity.id
_entity.type
_entity.pdbx_description
1 polymer ?
#
loop_
_entity_poly.entity_id
_entity_poly.type
_entity_poly.pdbx_seq_one_letter_code
_entity_poly.pdbx_strand_id
1 'polypeptide(L)' 'MDKEATHTMFVNGLCVEVYNQGSGEDFWGDKKIYIYDCLSDLSNKEKEAIIDYLYSEGFIDDRRTGCEVIRGEDYL' A
#
# COMPACT_ATOMS: atom_id res chain seq x y z
N MET A 1 11.28 -16.22 -0.14
CA MET A 1 10.74 -16.00 1.22
C MET A 1 9.61 -15.03 1.02
N ASP A 2 8.38 -15.52 1.10
CA ASP A 2 7.20 -14.67 0.97
C ASP A 2 7.24 -13.69 2.14
N LYS A 3 7.39 -12.40 1.84
CA LYS A 3 7.38 -11.38 2.87
C LYS A 3 5.93 -11.27 3.34
N GLU A 4 5.69 -11.40 4.64
CA GLU A 4 4.37 -11.16 5.21
C GLU A 4 4.09 -9.66 5.23
N ALA A 5 2.83 -9.29 5.01
CA ALA A 5 2.39 -7.92 5.18
C ALA A 5 2.50 -7.54 6.66
N THR A 6 3.05 -6.37 6.93
CA THR A 6 3.02 -5.78 8.29
C THR A 6 1.61 -5.34 8.67
N HIS A 7 0.84 -4.91 7.67
CA HIS A 7 -0.54 -4.50 7.83
C HIS A 7 -1.33 -4.90 6.59
N THR A 8 -2.53 -5.42 6.82
CA THR A 8 -3.55 -5.69 5.80
C THR A 8 -4.85 -5.06 6.27
N MET A 9 -5.47 -4.24 5.43
CA MET A 9 -6.68 -3.50 5.78
C MET A 9 -7.54 -3.21 4.56
N PHE A 10 -8.77 -2.76 4.81
CA PHE A 10 -9.69 -2.31 3.77
C PHE A 10 -9.95 -0.81 3.91
N VAL A 11 -9.61 -0.04 2.88
CA VAL A 11 -9.84 1.41 2.84
C VAL A 11 -10.77 1.70 1.67
N ASN A 12 -11.95 2.26 1.97
CA ASN A 12 -12.99 2.54 0.97
C ASN A 12 -13.34 1.31 0.08
N GLY A 13 -13.37 0.11 0.66
CA GLY A 13 -13.66 -1.13 -0.05
C GLY A 13 -12.47 -1.75 -0.83
N LEU A 14 -11.32 -1.07 -0.87
CA LEU A 14 -10.11 -1.59 -1.51
C LEU A 14 -9.23 -2.30 -0.48
N CYS A 15 -8.68 -3.47 -0.85
CA CYS A 15 -7.68 -4.13 -0.03
C CYS A 15 -6.35 -3.38 -0.15
N VAL A 16 -5.71 -3.09 0.97
CA VAL A 16 -4.43 -2.40 1.05
C VAL A 16 -3.49 -3.20 1.93
N GLU A 17 -2.29 -3.44 1.41
CA GLU A 17 -1.24 -4.17 2.12
C GLU A 17 0.04 -3.35 2.20
N VAL A 18 0.71 -3.40 3.35
CA VAL A 18 1.96 -2.68 3.62
C VAL A 18 3.05 -3.68 3.99
N TYR A 19 4.15 -3.66 3.26
CA TYR A 19 5.28 -4.57 3.41
C TYR A 19 6.57 -3.84 3.75
N ASN A 20 7.48 -4.51 4.44
CA ASN A 20 8.87 -4.06 4.61
C ASN A 20 9.74 -4.59 3.44
N GLN A 21 10.26 -3.71 2.59
CA GLN A 21 11.18 -4.01 1.50
C GLN A 21 12.62 -4.33 1.95
N GLY A 22 13.04 -3.94 3.14
CA GLY A 22 14.37 -4.24 3.69
C GLY A 22 14.53 -5.66 4.24
N SER A 23 15.78 -6.10 4.40
CA SER A 23 16.17 -7.34 5.11
C SER A 23 16.77 -7.08 6.49
N GLY A 24 16.84 -5.82 6.92
CA GLY A 24 17.29 -5.41 8.24
C GLY A 24 16.13 -4.90 9.09
N GLU A 25 16.16 -5.23 10.37
CA GLU A 25 15.33 -4.57 11.39
C GLU A 25 15.54 -3.06 11.30
N ASP A 26 14.45 -2.30 11.16
CA ASP A 26 14.39 -0.85 11.37
C ASP A 26 15.02 0.11 10.34
N PHE A 27 14.78 -0.09 9.04
CA PHE A 27 14.92 1.02 8.08
C PHE A 27 13.55 1.64 7.75
N TRP A 28 13.29 2.83 8.29
CA TRP A 28 12.03 3.58 8.14
C TRP A 28 11.71 3.94 6.67
N GLY A 29 12.70 3.86 5.78
CA GLY A 29 12.58 4.21 4.36
C GLY A 29 12.13 3.07 3.43
N ASP A 30 11.96 1.85 3.96
CA ASP A 30 11.83 0.65 3.13
C ASP A 30 10.44 0.01 3.28
N LYS A 31 9.37 0.80 3.26
CA LYS A 31 8.00 0.28 3.16
C LYS A 31 7.54 0.27 1.71
N LYS A 32 6.65 -0.66 1.37
CA LYS A 32 5.94 -0.67 0.08
C LYS A 32 4.47 -0.94 0.30
N ILE A 33 3.65 -0.18 -0.41
CA ILE A 33 2.19 -0.25 -0.37
C ILE A 33 1.69 -0.91 -1.64
N TYR A 34 0.79 -1.86 -1.49
CA TYR A 34 0.00 -2.42 -2.57
C TYR A 34 -1.48 -2.08 -2.35
N ILE A 35 -2.11 -1.51 -3.38
CA ILE A 35 -3.56 -1.25 -3.39
C ILE A 35 -4.16 -2.15 -4.46
N TYR A 36 -5.06 -3.04 -4.05
CA TYR A 36 -5.73 -3.98 -4.93
C TYR A 36 -7.04 -3.36 -5.40
N ASP A 37 -7.06 -2.95 -6.67
CA ASP A 37 -8.22 -2.37 -7.32
C ASP A 37 -8.81 -3.32 -8.36
N CYS A 38 -9.75 -4.14 -7.90
CA CYS A 38 -10.43 -5.13 -8.74
C CYS A 38 -11.45 -4.53 -9.71
N LEU A 39 -11.91 -3.29 -9.49
CA LEU A 39 -12.87 -2.61 -10.37
C LEU A 39 -12.17 -1.75 -11.43
N SER A 40 -10.84 -1.56 -11.30
CA SER A 40 -10.01 -0.76 -12.20
C SER A 40 -10.48 0.71 -12.30
N ASP A 41 -11.13 1.24 -11.27
CA ASP A 41 -11.69 2.60 -11.23
C ASP A 41 -11.03 3.51 -10.19
N LEU A 42 -10.04 3.02 -9.42
CA LEU A 42 -9.31 3.82 -8.46
C LEU A 42 -8.61 5.01 -9.14
N SER A 43 -9.04 6.21 -8.77
CA SER A 43 -8.47 7.46 -9.26
C SER A 43 -7.18 7.84 -8.52
N ASN A 44 -6.38 8.72 -9.12
CA ASN A 44 -5.17 9.25 -8.46
C ASN A 44 -5.48 10.00 -7.16
N LYS A 45 -6.62 10.70 -7.08
CA LYS A 45 -7.03 11.43 -5.88
C LYS A 45 -7.36 10.49 -4.73
N GLU A 46 -8.04 9.39 -5.02
CA GLU A 46 -8.34 8.37 -4.00
C GLU A 46 -7.08 7.64 -3.57
N LYS A 47 -6.17 7.34 -4.51
CA LYS A 47 -4.84 6.82 -4.17
C LYS A 47 -4.09 7.74 -3.22
N GLU A 48 -4.04 9.04 -3.51
CA GLU A 48 -3.42 10.05 -2.64
C GLU A 48 -4.08 10.09 -1.26
N ALA A 49 -5.41 10.06 -1.20
CA ALA A 49 -6.15 10.03 0.06
C ALA A 49 -5.87 8.78 0.90
N ILE A 50 -5.72 7.61 0.26
CA ILE A 50 -5.33 6.37 0.93
C ILE A 50 -3.91 6.51 1.51
N ILE A 51 -2.94 7.02 0.74
CA ILE A 51 -1.57 7.23 1.22
C ILE A 51 -1.55 8.22 2.41
N ASP A 52 -2.30 9.31 2.32
CA ASP A 52 -2.42 10.29 3.40
C ASP A 52 -3.02 9.68 4.67
N TYR A 53 -4.05 8.84 4.53
CA TYR A 53 -4.62 8.06 5.63
C TYR A 53 -3.56 7.15 6.27
N LEU A 54 -2.85 6.35 5.47
CA LEU A 54 -1.82 5.43 5.98
C LEU A 54 -0.72 6.15 6.76
N TYR A 55 -0.29 7.33 6.29
CA TYR A 55 0.68 8.15 6.98
C TYR A 55 0.12 8.72 8.28
N SER A 56 -1.12 9.21 8.26
CA SER A 56 -1.75 9.87 9.42
C SER A 56 -2.00 8.89 10.56
N GLU A 57 -2.30 7.63 10.25
CA GLU A 57 -2.46 6.56 11.24
C GLU A 57 -1.11 5.94 11.68
N GLY A 58 0.00 6.31 11.05
CA GLY A 58 1.34 5.81 11.38
C GLY A 58 1.66 4.41 10.83
N PHE A 59 0.89 3.91 9.86
CA PHE A 59 1.21 2.64 9.19
C PHE A 59 2.44 2.78 8.28
N ILE A 60 2.65 3.96 7.71
CA ILE A 60 3.84 4.35 6.94
C ILE A 60 4.45 5.63 7.52
N ASP A 61 5.77 5.77 7.36
CA ASP A 61 6.53 6.89 7.94
C ASP A 61 6.75 8.04 6.95
N ASP A 62 6.51 7.83 5.65
CA ASP A 62 6.66 8.83 4.59
C ASP A 62 5.53 8.67 3.55
N ARG A 63 4.94 9.78 3.09
CA ARG A 63 3.95 9.78 2.00
C ARG A 63 4.57 9.43 0.64
N ARG A 64 5.89 9.46 0.53
CA ARG A 64 6.65 9.08 -0.66
C ARG A 64 6.93 7.58 -0.72
N THR A 65 6.47 6.80 0.27
CA THR A 65 6.55 5.34 0.26
C THR A 65 6.04 4.78 -1.08
N GLY A 66 6.81 3.85 -1.65
CA GLY A 66 6.49 3.26 -2.96
C GLY A 66 5.10 2.63 -2.93
N CYS A 67 4.22 3.07 -3.83
CA CYS A 67 2.84 2.60 -3.90
C CYS A 67 2.51 2.08 -5.30
N GLU A 68 2.24 0.78 -5.36
CA GLU A 68 1.85 0.04 -6.54
C GLU A 68 0.34 -0.25 -6.50
N VAL A 69 -0.36 0.04 -7.59
CA VAL A 69 -1.77 -0.29 -7.72
C VAL A 69 -1.86 -1.51 -8.61
N ILE A 70 -2.42 -2.59 -8.08
CA ILE A 70 -2.64 -3.83 -8.79
C ILE A 70 -4.07 -3.78 -9.34
N ARG A 71 -4.21 -3.77 -10.67
CA ARG A 71 -5.52 -3.66 -11.33
C ARG A 71 -6.08 -5.05 -11.62
N GLY A 72 -7.40 -5.19 -11.60
CA GLY A 72 -8.07 -6.47 -11.91
C GLY A 72 -7.73 -7.01 -13.31
N GLU A 73 -7.48 -6.11 -14.26
CA GLU A 73 -7.07 -6.46 -15.63
C GLU A 73 -5.67 -7.05 -15.75
N ASP A 74 -4.78 -6.87 -14.75
CA ASP A 74 -3.43 -7.45 -14.78
C ASP A 74 -3.43 -8.99 -14.61
N TYR A 75 -4.59 -9.57 -14.26
CA TYR A 75 -4.80 -11.01 -14.02
C TYR A 75 -5.79 -11.67 -15.00
N LEU A 76 -6.25 -10.95 -16.02
CA LEU A 76 -7.10 -11.45 -17.11
C LEU A 76 -6.27 -11.79 -18.36
#